data_AF-A0A1I0VIG1-F1
#
_entry.id   AF-A0A1I0VIG1-F1
#
_cell.length_a   1.000
_cell.length_b   1.000
_cell.length_c   1.000
_cell.angle_alpha   90.00
_cell.angle_beta   90.00
_cell.angle_gamma   90.00
#
_symmetry.space_group_name_H-M   'P 1'
#
loop_
_entity.id
_entity.type
_entity.pdbx_description
1 polymer ?
#
loop_
_entity_poly.entity_id
_entity_poly.type
_entity_poly.pdbx_seq_one_letter_code
_entity_poly.pdbx_strand_id
1 'polypeptide(L)'
;MTKDERAVYVFALRYALPRHSYALSIVSQMILSRLNDFEDWELDGMIRDCWIYYPSLDCGGDIDRRCADDFKNKLLAELSKRGRDDLLSRIKDEAERRGME
;
A
#
# COMPACT_ATOMS: atom_id res chain seq x y z
N MET A 1 -14.12 7.83 9.01
CA MET A 1 -12.91 8.08 9.84
C MET A 1 -12.52 9.56 9.79
N THR A 2 -12.07 10.17 10.90
CA THR A 2 -11.58 11.56 10.92
C THR A 2 -10.23 11.69 10.19
N LYS A 3 -9.87 12.90 9.75
CA LYS A 3 -8.60 13.17 9.06
C LYS A 3 -7.38 12.76 9.90
N ASP A 4 -7.41 13.05 11.20
CA ASP A 4 -6.30 12.74 12.11
C ASP A 4 -6.14 11.23 12.30
N GLU A 5 -7.25 10.50 12.41
CA GLU A 5 -7.22 9.03 12.46
C GLU A 5 -6.62 8.43 11.19
N ARG A 6 -6.99 8.94 9.99
CA ARG A 6 -6.39 8.46 8.73
C ARG A 6 -4.90 8.73 8.67
N ALA A 7 -4.48 9.92 9.11
CA ALA A 7 -3.07 10.30 9.15
C ALA A 7 -2.24 9.35 10.04
N VAL A 8 -2.79 8.92 11.18
CA VAL A 8 -2.15 7.93 12.06
C VAL A 8 -1.97 6.58 11.35
N TYR A 9 -2.96 6.10 10.60
CA TYR A 9 -2.83 4.87 9.82
C TYR A 9 -1.76 4.96 8.74
N VAL A 10 -1.73 6.06 7.97
CA VAL A 10 -0.72 6.29 6.93
C VAL A 10 0.68 6.34 7.57
N PHE A 11 0.83 7.03 8.70
CA PHE A 11 2.08 7.09 9.44
C PHE A 11 2.52 5.70 9.92
N ALA A 12 1.63 4.94 10.54
CA ALA A 12 1.92 3.59 11.02
C ALA A 12 2.36 2.65 9.89
N LEU A 13 1.72 2.75 8.70
CA LEU A 13 2.09 1.96 7.54
C LEU A 13 3.51 2.30 7.08
N ARG A 14 3.82 3.58 6.87
CA ARG A 14 5.16 4.04 6.48
C ARG A 14 6.23 3.66 7.49
N TYR A 15 5.89 3.62 8.77
CA TYR A 15 6.79 3.16 9.81
C TYR A 15 7.02 1.63 9.75
N ALA A 16 5.98 0.86 9.44
CA ALA A 16 6.05 -0.60 9.39
C ALA A 16 6.75 -1.13 8.12
N LEU A 17 6.56 -0.47 6.97
CA LEU A 17 7.08 -0.92 5.66
C LEU A 17 8.59 -1.24 5.64
N PRO A 18 9.50 -0.40 6.19
CA PRO A 18 10.95 -0.67 6.15
C PRO A 18 11.41 -1.71 7.18
N ARG A 19 10.55 -2.10 8.13
CA ARG A 19 10.94 -2.87 9.32
C ARG A 19 10.65 -4.36 9.21
N HIS A 20 10.07 -4.81 8.10
CA HIS A 20 9.88 -6.24 7.76
C HIS A 20 9.50 -7.07 9.00
N SER A 21 8.36 -6.71 9.59
CA SER A 21 7.91 -7.29 10.85
C SER A 21 6.40 -7.49 10.84
N TYR A 22 5.93 -8.27 11.80
CA TYR A 22 4.51 -8.50 12.09
C TYR A 22 3.66 -7.21 12.15
N ALA A 23 4.29 -6.06 12.41
CA ALA A 23 3.65 -4.75 12.34
C ALA A 23 3.04 -4.44 10.96
N LEU A 24 3.69 -4.81 9.85
CA LEU A 24 3.16 -4.56 8.51
C LEU A 24 1.87 -5.33 8.29
N SER A 25 1.82 -6.60 8.70
CA SER A 25 0.61 -7.42 8.61
C SER A 25 -0.55 -6.84 9.42
N ILE A 26 -0.29 -6.42 10.66
CA ILE A 26 -1.32 -5.81 11.52
C ILE A 26 -1.84 -4.52 10.87
N VAL A 27 -0.95 -3.60 10.53
CA VAL A 27 -1.34 -2.28 10.01
C VAL A 27 -2.08 -2.43 8.68
N SER A 28 -1.59 -3.32 7.80
CA SER A 28 -2.27 -3.63 6.54
C SER A 28 -3.68 -4.16 6.78
N GLN A 29 -3.88 -5.10 7.71
CA GLN A 29 -5.20 -5.62 8.03
C GLN A 29 -6.15 -4.54 8.55
N MET A 30 -5.65 -3.65 9.43
CA MET A 30 -6.46 -2.55 9.95
C MET A 30 -6.88 -1.57 8.86
N ILE A 31 -5.96 -1.21 7.94
CA ILE A 31 -6.27 -0.34 6.80
C ILE A 31 -7.29 -1.01 5.88
N LEU A 32 -7.08 -2.28 5.52
CA LEU A 32 -7.98 -3.03 4.64
C LEU A 32 -9.41 -3.15 5.21
N SER A 33 -9.55 -3.25 6.53
CA SER A 33 -10.87 -3.30 7.17
C SER A 33 -11.67 -1.99 7.08
N ARG A 34 -11.00 -0.89 6.71
CA ARG A 34 -11.55 0.47 6.67
C ARG A 34 -11.29 1.14 5.32
N LEU A 35 -11.13 0.36 4.27
CA LEU A 35 -10.65 0.84 2.98
C LEU A 35 -11.52 1.97 2.39
N ASN A 36 -12.83 1.88 2.59
CA ASN A 36 -13.82 2.87 2.15
C ASN A 36 -13.72 4.21 2.90
N ASP A 37 -13.03 4.25 4.03
CA ASP A 37 -12.83 5.49 4.79
C ASP A 37 -11.68 6.36 4.25
N PHE A 38 -10.81 5.80 3.41
CA PHE A 38 -9.66 6.50 2.84
C PHE A 38 -9.99 7.12 1.48
N GLU A 39 -9.41 8.29 1.24
CA GLU A 39 -9.47 8.98 -0.04
C GLU A 39 -8.60 8.28 -1.09
N ASP A 40 -8.94 8.44 -2.37
CA ASP A 40 -8.23 7.76 -3.45
C ASP A 40 -6.74 8.16 -3.53
N TRP A 41 -6.41 9.41 -3.21
CA TRP A 41 -5.03 9.89 -3.18
C TRP A 41 -4.23 9.28 -2.01
N GLU A 42 -4.90 8.92 -0.90
CA GLU A 42 -4.27 8.22 0.22
C GLU A 42 -3.94 6.79 -0.18
N LEU A 43 -4.86 6.10 -0.88
CA LEU A 43 -4.63 4.75 -1.41
C LEU A 43 -3.49 4.74 -2.44
N ASP A 44 -3.49 5.70 -3.37
CA ASP A 44 -2.40 5.90 -4.34
C ASP A 44 -1.05 6.12 -3.65
N GLY A 45 -1.02 6.97 -2.61
CA GLY A 45 0.17 7.20 -1.80
C GLY A 45 0.70 5.93 -1.14
N MET A 46 -0.19 5.12 -0.55
CA MET A 46 0.17 3.85 0.08
C MET A 46 0.74 2.84 -0.94
N ILE A 47 0.19 2.78 -2.16
CA ILE A 47 0.71 1.92 -3.24
C ILE A 47 2.13 2.34 -3.63
N ARG A 48 2.37 3.65 -3.80
CA ARG A 48 3.71 4.16 -4.11
C ARG A 48 4.69 3.89 -2.97
N ASP A 49 4.26 4.07 -1.73
CA ASP A 49 5.07 3.78 -0.54
C ASP A 49 5.47 2.30 -0.51
N CYS A 50 4.53 1.38 -0.77
CA CYS A 50 4.86 -0.03 -0.94
C CYS A 50 6.00 -0.22 -1.96
N TRP A 51 5.89 0.32 -3.16
CA TRP A 51 6.94 0.18 -4.18
C TRP A 51 8.30 0.75 -3.79
N ILE A 52 8.34 1.84 -3.01
CA ILE A 52 9.62 2.42 -2.56
C ILE A 52 10.33 1.48 -1.57
N TYR A 53 9.58 0.86 -0.68
CA TYR A 53 10.13 -0.03 0.35
C TYR A 53 10.17 -1.51 -0.06
N TYR A 54 9.72 -1.83 -1.28
CA TYR A 54 9.69 -3.18 -1.82
C TYR A 54 11.05 -3.77 -2.20
N PRO A 55 11.98 -3.02 -2.83
CA PRO A 55 13.32 -3.52 -3.12
C PRO A 55 14.12 -3.91 -1.87
N SER A 56 13.75 -3.41 -0.68
CA SER A 56 14.30 -3.84 0.61
C SER A 56 13.63 -5.09 1.21
N LEU A 57 12.48 -5.54 0.69
CA LEU A 57 11.75 -6.73 1.17
C LEU A 57 12.44 -8.06 0.86
N ASP A 58 13.41 -8.10 -0.07
CA ASP A 58 14.20 -9.32 -0.34
C ASP A 58 14.98 -9.82 0.89
N CYS A 59 15.13 -8.98 1.92
CA CYS A 59 15.79 -9.35 3.19
C CYS A 59 14.81 -9.80 4.31
N GLY A 60 13.50 -9.62 4.13
CA GLY A 60 12.47 -9.79 5.19
C GLY A 60 11.87 -11.19 5.32
N GLY A 61 12.15 -12.09 4.38
CA GLY A 61 11.52 -13.41 4.30
C GLY A 61 10.16 -13.40 3.58
N ASP A 62 9.77 -14.58 3.06
CA ASP A 62 8.65 -14.76 2.12
C ASP A 62 7.28 -14.26 2.62
N ILE A 63 7.07 -14.22 3.95
CA ILE A 63 5.78 -13.87 4.56
C ILE A 63 5.47 -12.37 4.42
N ASP A 64 6.48 -11.52 4.63
CA ASP A 64 6.29 -10.07 4.58
C ASP A 64 6.13 -9.58 3.14
N ARG A 65 6.86 -10.20 2.21
CA ARG A 65 6.67 -9.98 0.77
C ARG A 65 5.25 -10.32 0.34
N ARG A 66 4.77 -11.51 0.70
CA ARG A 66 3.41 -11.95 0.39
C ARG A 66 2.35 -11.03 1.00
N CYS A 67 2.53 -10.62 2.26
CA CYS A 67 1.61 -9.72 2.92
C CYS A 67 1.56 -8.35 2.23
N ALA A 68 2.72 -7.82 1.84
CA ALA A 68 2.81 -6.57 1.11
C ALA A 68 2.18 -6.68 -0.29
N ASP A 69 2.32 -7.81 -0.98
CA ASP A 69 1.72 -8.06 -2.30
C ASP A 69 0.20 -8.15 -2.19
N ASP A 70 -0.30 -8.93 -1.23
CA ASP A 70 -1.73 -9.04 -0.95
C ASP A 70 -2.34 -7.69 -0.58
N PHE A 71 -1.62 -6.88 0.21
CA PHE A 71 -2.06 -5.54 0.58
C PHE A 71 -2.15 -4.63 -0.64
N LYS A 72 -1.06 -4.50 -1.41
CA LYS A 72 -0.99 -3.72 -2.66
C LYS A 72 -2.10 -4.11 -3.64
N ASN A 73 -2.29 -5.40 -3.88
CA ASN A 73 -3.30 -5.89 -4.81
C ASN A 73 -4.72 -5.51 -4.37
N LYS A 74 -5.00 -5.50 -3.06
CA LYS A 74 -6.28 -5.06 -2.53
C LYS A 74 -6.49 -3.54 -2.67
N LEU A 75 -5.43 -2.74 -2.51
CA LEU A 75 -5.50 -1.30 -2.76
C LEU A 75 -5.81 -1.01 -4.24
N LEU A 76 -5.12 -1.70 -5.16
CA LEU A 76 -5.36 -1.60 -6.60
C LEU A 76 -6.79 -2.01 -6.98
N ALA A 77 -7.25 -3.14 -6.43
CA ALA A 77 -8.61 -3.62 -6.66
C ALA A 77 -9.67 -2.62 -6.18
N GLU A 78 -9.40 -1.91 -5.09
CA GLU A 78 -10.31 -0.88 -4.60
C GLU A 78 -10.32 0.36 -5.48
N LEU A 79 -9.15 0.87 -5.91
CA LEU A 79 -9.10 1.97 -6.87
C LEU A 79 -9.83 1.61 -8.18
N SER A 80 -9.69 0.36 -8.63
CA SER A 80 -10.44 -0.16 -9.79
C SER A 80 -11.95 -0.16 -9.55
N LYS A 81 -12.41 -0.63 -8.39
CA LYS A 81 -13.84 -0.59 -8.03
C LYS A 81 -14.40 0.83 -8.00
N ARG A 82 -13.57 1.82 -7.66
CA ARG A 82 -13.93 3.25 -7.64
C ARG A 82 -13.86 3.90 -9.02
N GLY A 83 -13.49 3.18 -10.07
CA GLY A 83 -13.35 3.71 -11.43
C GLY A 83 -12.17 4.66 -11.59
N ARG A 84 -11.12 4.51 -10.77
CA ARG A 84 -9.91 5.35 -10.82
C ARG A 84 -8.88 4.80 -11.79
N ASP A 85 -9.31 4.50 -13.01
CA ASP A 85 -8.45 3.98 -14.08
C ASP A 85 -7.34 4.99 -14.45
N ASP A 86 -7.57 6.28 -14.20
CA ASP A 86 -6.58 7.35 -14.33
C ASP A 86 -5.41 7.17 -13.37
N LEU A 87 -5.68 6.81 -12.11
CA LEU A 87 -4.64 6.54 -11.11
C LEU A 87 -3.96 5.23 -11.40
N LEU A 88 -4.70 4.19 -11.76
CA LEU A 88 -4.13 2.87 -12.09
C LEU A 88 -3.16 2.95 -13.27
N SER A 89 -3.50 3.71 -14.33
CA SER A 89 -2.61 3.93 -15.47
C SER A 89 -1.34 4.66 -15.05
N ARG A 90 -1.45 5.74 -14.26
CA ARG A 90 -0.29 6.48 -13.73
C ARG A 90 0.62 5.63 -12.83
N ILE A 91 0.00 4.79 -12.01
CA ILE A 91 0.66 3.81 -11.15
C ILE A 91 1.45 2.86 -12.05
N LYS A 92 0.81 2.22 -13.03
CA LYS A 92 1.46 1.30 -13.98
C LYS A 92 2.64 1.95 -14.72
N ASP A 93 2.46 3.15 -15.27
CA ASP A 93 3.52 3.89 -15.98
C ASP A 93 4.72 4.20 -15.06
N GLU A 94 4.50 4.36 -13.76
CA GLU A 94 5.57 4.57 -12.80
C GLU A 94 6.27 3.25 -12.40
N ALA A 95 5.54 2.15 -12.30
CA ALA A 95 6.13 0.82 -12.10
C ALA A 95 7.05 0.42 -13.26
N GLU A 96 6.58 0.61 -14.50
CA GLU A 96 7.35 0.34 -15.72
C GLU A 96 8.63 1.18 -15.78
N ARG A 97 8.54 2.49 -15.48
CA ARG A 97 9.71 3.38 -15.40
C ARG A 97 10.73 2.95 -14.36
N ARG A 98 10.31 2.21 -13.32
CA ARG A 98 11.19 1.72 -12.25
C ARG A 98 11.65 0.27 -12.47
N GLY A 99 11.24 -0.39 -13.56
CA GLY A 99 11.59 -1.79 -13.85
C GLY A 99 10.99 -2.79 -12.87
N MET A 100 9.85 -2.44 -12.24
CA MET A 100 9.12 -3.27 -11.30
C MET A 100 7.88 -3.86 -11.98
N GLU A 101 8.09 -4.83 -12.89
CA GLU A 101 7.00 -5.68 -13.44
C GLU A 101 6.58 -6.76 -12.45
#